data_AF-C1MUH9-F1
#
_entry.id   AF-C1MUH9-F1
#
_cell.length_a   1.000
_cell.length_b   1.000
_cell.length_c   1.000
_cell.angle_alpha   90.00
_cell.angle_beta   90.00
_cell.angle_gamma   90.00
#
_symmetry.space_group_name_H-M   'P 1'
#
loop_
_entity.id
_entity.type
_entity.pdbx_description
1 polymer ?
#
loop_
_entity_poly.entity_id
_entity_poly.type
_entity_poly.pdbx_seq_one_letter_code
_entity_poly.pdbx_strand_id
1 'polypeptide(L)' 'YEVKVTTPPERSLGTHRFPANTHCGDTIELRNRYFVVDKVAYHYKLERGKYRKDDSRLYVQEATRFLLNKHLDSLLEKS' A
#
# COMPACT_ATOMS: atom_id res chain seq x y z
N TYR A 1 1.61 -6.41 -8.59
CA TYR A 1 2.16 -5.71 -7.41
C TYR A 1 2.42 -6.71 -6.30
N GLU A 2 3.55 -6.63 -5.61
CA GLU A 2 3.73 -7.29 -4.31
C GLU A 2 2.99 -6.47 -3.25
N VAL A 3 2.06 -7.08 -2.51
CA VAL A 3 1.29 -6.38 -1.48
C VAL A 3 1.91 -6.65 -0.11
N LYS A 4 2.13 -5.59 0.68
CA LYS A 4 2.67 -5.67 2.04
C LYS A 4 1.82 -4.88 3.01
N VAL A 5 1.65 -5.39 4.22
CA VAL A 5 1.06 -4.62 5.33
C VAL A 5 2.07 -3.57 5.79
N THR A 6 1.68 -2.30 5.86
CA THR A 6 2.57 -1.21 6.32
C THR A 6 2.93 -1.36 7.80
N THR A 7 1.99 -1.84 8.62
CA THR A 7 2.19 -1.92 10.08
C THR A 7 3.40 -2.80 10.41
N PRO A 8 4.42 -2.27 11.10
CA PRO A 8 5.60 -3.06 11.47
C PRO A 8 5.25 -4.27 12.36
N PRO A 9 5.92 -5.41 12.19
CA PRO A 9 6.83 -5.72 11.08
C PRO A 9 6.08 -5.85 9.75
N GLU A 10 6.68 -5.37 8.66
CA GLU A 10 6.08 -5.48 7.33
C GLU A 10 5.87 -6.95 6.97
N ARG A 11 4.64 -7.31 6.57
CA ARG A 11 4.28 -8.67 6.18
C ARG A 11 3.80 -8.71 4.74
N SER A 12 4.36 -9.62 3.95
CA SER A 12 3.91 -9.84 2.57
C SER A 12 2.57 -10.58 2.56
N LEU A 13 1.61 -10.02 1.82
CA LEU A 13 0.32 -10.65 1.50
C LEU A 13 0.35 -11.37 0.15
N GLY A 14 1.53 -11.40 -0.50
CA GLY A 14 1.77 -12.03 -1.79
C GLY A 14 1.68 -11.09 -2.98
N THR A 15 1.88 -11.65 -4.17
CA THR A 15 1.84 -10.91 -5.44
C THR A 15 0.47 -11.02 -6.07
N HIS A 16 -0.13 -9.88 -6.39
CA HIS A 16 -1.47 -9.77 -6.96
C HIS A 16 -1.49 -8.87 -8.19
N ARG A 17 -2.41 -9.11 -9.11
CA ARG A 17 -2.61 -8.27 -10.29
C ARG A 17 -3.67 -7.22 -9.97
N PHE A 18 -3.27 -5.95 -10.05
CA PHE A 18 -4.18 -4.81 -9.93
C PHE A 18 -4.11 -3.97 -11.21
N PRO A 19 -5.14 -3.15 -11.48
CA PRO A 19 -5.08 -2.14 -12.53
C PRO A 19 -3.89 -1.19 -12.36
N ALA A 20 -3.39 -0.64 -13.47
CA ALA A 20 -2.26 0.29 -13.44
C ALA A 20 -2.60 1.64 -12.78
N ASN A 21 -3.89 1.96 -12.68
CA ASN A 21 -4.43 3.14 -12.00
C ASN A 21 -4.78 2.87 -10.52
N THR A 22 -4.13 1.90 -9.87
CA THR A 22 -4.22 1.76 -8.41
C THR A 22 -3.38 2.83 -7.73
N HIS A 23 -4.00 3.60 -6.85
CA HIS A 23 -3.44 4.78 -6.19
C HIS A 23 -3.62 4.72 -4.67
N CYS A 24 -2.98 5.66 -3.96
CA CYS A 24 -3.17 5.80 -2.52
C CYS A 24 -4.61 6.20 -2.21
N GLY A 25 -5.17 5.63 -1.14
CA GLY A 25 -6.58 5.79 -0.74
C GLY A 25 -7.53 4.76 -1.33
N ASP A 26 -7.11 4.02 -2.36
CA ASP A 26 -7.94 2.95 -2.94
C ASP A 26 -8.20 1.85 -1.92
N THR A 27 -9.42 1.33 -1.93
CA THR A 27 -9.79 0.14 -1.14
C THR A 27 -9.64 -1.10 -2.03
N ILE A 28 -8.88 -2.08 -1.56
CA ILE A 28 -8.68 -3.36 -2.22
C ILE A 28 -9.19 -4.50 -1.33
N GLU A 29 -9.71 -5.54 -1.96
CA GLU A 29 -10.13 -6.76 -1.27
C GLU A 29 -9.11 -7.87 -1.51
N LEU A 30 -8.64 -8.51 -0.44
CA LEU A 30 -7.70 -9.63 -0.47
C LEU A 30 -8.10 -10.66 0.58
N ARG A 31 -8.32 -11.92 0.16
CA ARG A 31 -8.65 -13.05 1.07
C ARG A 31 -9.79 -12.71 2.04
N ASN A 32 -10.88 -12.14 1.53
CA ASN A 32 -12.07 -11.74 2.31
C ASN A 32 -11.81 -10.66 3.37
N ARG A 33 -10.75 -9.88 3.22
CA ARG A 33 -10.43 -8.71 4.05
C ARG A 33 -10.25 -7.47 3.20
N TYR A 34 -10.64 -6.33 3.75
CA TYR A 34 -10.52 -5.04 3.10
C TYR A 34 -9.29 -4.30 3.58
N PHE A 35 -8.53 -3.77 2.63
CA PHE A 35 -7.34 -2.98 2.89
C PHE A 35 -7.42 -1.64 2.14
N VAL A 36 -6.85 -0.61 2.74
CA VAL A 36 -6.67 0.70 2.11
C VAL A 36 -5.21 0.83 1.70
N VAL A 37 -4.98 1.28 0.47
CA VAL A 37 -3.64 1.53 -0.06
C VAL A 37 -3.06 2.78 0.58
N ASP A 38 -1.97 2.61 1.30
CA ASP A 38 -1.27 3.65 2.06
C ASP A 38 -0.12 4.23 1.21
N LYS A 39 0.63 3.37 0.52
CA LYS A 39 1.74 3.78 -0.35
C LYS A 39 1.87 2.87 -1.57
N VAL A 40 2.05 3.48 -2.74
CA VAL A 40 2.42 2.80 -3.99
C VAL A 40 3.90 3.04 -4.25
N ALA A 41 4.69 1.97 -4.38
CA ALA A 41 6.13 2.07 -4.64
C ALA A 41 6.49 1.38 -5.97
N TYR A 42 7.32 2.04 -6.76
CA TYR A 42 7.87 1.52 -8.01
C TYR A 42 9.39 1.46 -7.88
N HIS A 43 9.96 0.25 -7.96
CA HIS A 43 11.41 0.10 -7.95
C HIS A 43 11.94 0.05 -9.39
N TYR A 44 13.03 0.78 -9.60
CA TYR A 44 13.72 0.85 -10.88
C TYR A 44 15.17 0.42 -10.71
N LYS A 45 15.71 -0.27 -11.70
CA LYS A 45 17.12 -0.65 -11.81
C LYS A 45 17.75 0.09 -12.98
N LEU A 46 19.00 0.53 -12.81
CA LEU A 46 19.78 1.13 -13.89
C LEU A 46 20.40 0.01 -14.74
N GLU A 47 19.94 -0.13 -15.98
CA GLU A 47 20.46 -1.11 -16.93
C GLU A 47 20.95 -0.41 -18.20
N ARG A 48 22.24 -0.61 -18.53
CA ARG A 48 22.83 -0.12 -19.79
C ARG A 48 22.56 1.39 -20.04
N GLY A 49 22.68 2.20 -18.99
CA GLY A 49 22.46 3.65 -19.06
C GLY A 49 21.00 4.11 -19.07
N LYS A 50 20.02 3.20 -18.82
CA LYS A 50 18.59 3.55 -18.73
C LYS A 50 17.95 2.92 -17.50
N TYR A 51 17.09 3.68 -16.81
CA TYR A 51 16.29 3.12 -15.72
C TYR A 51 15.18 2.24 -16.31
N ARG A 52 15.11 1.00 -15.83
CA ARG A 52 14.05 0.04 -16.15
C ARG A 52 13.29 -0.33 -14.89
N LYS A 53 11.98 -0.46 -15.02
CA LYS A 53 11.10 -0.85 -13.93
C LYS A 53 11.36 -2.31 -13.57
N ASP A 54 11.68 -2.55 -12.31
CA ASP A 54 12.03 -3.87 -11.78
C ASP A 54 10.83 -4.52 -11.08
N ASP A 55 10.28 -3.84 -10.07
CA ASP A 55 9.11 -4.33 -9.34
C ASP A 55 8.10 -3.21 -9.04
N SER A 56 6.93 -3.59 -8.51
CA SER A 56 5.96 -2.64 -7.97
C SER A 56 5.35 -3.21 -6.71
N ARG A 57 5.29 -2.39 -5.66
CA ARG A 57 4.79 -2.79 -4.35
C ARG A 57 3.64 -1.89 -3.92
N LEU A 58 2.63 -2.52 -3.31
CA LEU A 58 1.55 -1.82 -2.63
C LEU A 58 1.71 -2.04 -1.13
N TYR A 59 1.79 -0.95 -0.40
CA TYR A 59 1.78 -0.95 1.06
C TYR A 59 0.38 -0.60 1.50
N VAL A 60 -0.21 -1.45 2.32
CA VAL A 60 -1.62 -1.39 2.67
C VAL A 60 -1.81 -1.47 4.17
N GLN A 61 -2.88 -0.87 4.63
CA GLN A 61 -3.38 -1.00 6.00
C GLN A 61 -4.74 -1.66 5.95
N GLU A 62 -5.08 -2.44 6.98
CA GLU A 62 -6.46 -2.95 7.07
C GLU A 62 -7.44 -1.78 7.19
N ALA A 63 -8.61 -1.88 6.56
CA ALA A 63 -9.58 -0.78 6.52
C ALA A 63 -10.00 -0.30 7.93
N THR A 64 -10.12 -1.24 8.88
CA THR A 64 -10.42 -0.93 10.29
C THR A 64 -9.31 -0.11 10.95
N ARG A 65 -8.04 -0.49 10.72
CA ARG A 65 -6.86 0.23 11.20
C ARG A 65 -6.78 1.64 10.62
N PHE A 66 -7.02 1.76 9.32
CA PHE A 66 -7.02 3.06 8.63
C PHE A 66 -8.07 4.01 9.22
N LEU A 67 -9.31 3.53 9.40
CA LEU A 67 -10.39 4.33 9.98
C LEU A 67 -10.08 4.77 11.41
N LEU A 68 -9.53 3.87 12.23
CA LEU A 68 -9.13 4.17 13.60
C LEU A 68 -8.02 5.23 13.64
N ASN A 69 -6.99 5.11 12.81
CA ASN A 69 -5.92 6.10 12.73
C ASN A 69 -6.48 7.47 12.31
N LYS A 70 -7.31 7.52 11.27
CA LYS A 70 -7.96 8.75 10.81
C LYS A 70 -8.81 9.42 11.90
N HIS A 71 -9.49 8.63 12.72
CA HIS A 71 -10.24 9.16 13.85
C HIS A 71 -9.31 9.75 14.92
N LEU A 72 -8.24 9.04 15.28
CA LEU A 72 -7.25 9.52 16.25
C LEU A 72 -6.57 10.80 15.78
N ASP A 73 -6.17 10.87 14.51
CA ASP A 73 -5.56 12.07 13.91
C ASP A 73 -6.51 13.28 14.01
N SER A 74 -7.81 13.08 13.75
CA SER A 74 -8.82 14.14 13.88
C SER A 74 -9.01 14.62 15.32
N LEU A 75 -8.76 13.79 16.33
CA LEU A 75 -8.81 14.20 17.73
C LEU A 75 -7.57 15.03 18.11
N LEU A 76 -6.40 14.64 17.60
CA LEU A 76 -5.14 15.37 17.83
C LEU A 76 -5.13 16.74 17.16
N GLU A 77 -5.74 16.89 15.98
CA GLU A 77 -5.87 18.19 15.31
C GLU A 77 -6.76 19.18 16.08
N LYS A 78 -7.61 18.69 17.00
CA LYS A 78 -8.55 19.51 17.78
C LYS A 78 -8.04 19.89 19.16
N SER A 79 -6.89 19.37 19.59
CA SER A 79 -6.24 19.70 20.87
C SER A 79 -5.25 20.85 20.73
#